data_AF-A0A158DP31-F1
#
_entry.id   AF-A0A158DP31-F1
#
_cell.length_a   1.000
_cell.length_b   1.000
_cell.length_c   1.000
_cell.angle_alpha   90.00
_cell.angle_beta   90.00
_cell.angle_gamma   90.00
#
_symmetry.space_group_name_H-M   'P 1'
#
loop_
_entity.id
_entity.type
_entity.pdbx_description
1 polymer ?
#
loop_
_entity_poly.entity_id
_entity_poly.type
_entity_poly.pdbx_seq_one_letter_code
_entity_poly.pdbx_strand_id
1 'polypeptide(L)' 'MEIIETVGSRHFSATLALNGLLILKEGNRELTRGTLCDALAALGERPEMTNLQTTVEDMLRAYIRSYARVT' A
#
# COMPACT_ATOMS: atom_id res chain seq x y z
N MET A 1 6.60 -2.28 9.87
CA MET A 1 5.67 -1.14 9.96
C MET A 1 4.34 -1.58 9.36
N GLU A 2 3.21 -1.23 9.97
CA GLU A 2 1.87 -1.58 9.48
C GLU A 2 1.04 -0.32 9.31
N ILE A 3 0.37 -0.21 8.17
CA ILE A 3 -0.63 0.83 7.89
C ILE A 3 -1.96 0.14 7.71
N ILE A 4 -2.97 0.65 8.41
CA ILE A 4 -4.36 0.19 8.29
C ILE A 4 -5.16 1.32 7.65
N GLU A 5 -5.93 0.99 6.62
CA GLU A 5 -6.76 1.96 5.93
C GLU A 5 -8.09 1.32 5.52
N THR A 6 -9.18 2.08 5.69
CA THR A 6 -10.50 1.70 5.21
C THR A 6 -10.77 2.43 3.89
N VAL A 7 -11.06 1.69 2.83
CA VAL A 7 -11.42 2.23 1.52
C VAL A 7 -12.85 1.78 1.19
N GLY A 8 -13.80 2.73 1.21
CA GLY A 8 -15.22 2.40 1.14
C GLY A 8 -15.67 1.59 2.37
N SER A 9 -16.21 0.39 2.15
CA SER A 9 -16.60 -0.56 3.20
C SER A 9 -15.55 -1.63 3.50
N ARG A 10 -14.39 -1.58 2.83
CA ARG A 10 -13.35 -2.61 2.89
C ARG A 10 -12.21 -2.16 3.80
N HIS A 11 -11.71 -3.08 4.63
CA HIS A 11 -10.65 -2.82 5.60
C HIS A 11 -9.35 -3.50 5.16
N PHE A 12 -8.31 -2.70 4.93
CA PHE A 12 -7.02 -3.18 4.46
C PHE A 12 -5.93 -2.96 5.49
N SER A 13 -4.92 -3.84 5.49
CA SER A 13 -3.64 -3.56 6.13
C SER A 13 -2.47 -3.87 5.20
N ALA A 14 -1.48 -2.98 5.21
CA ALA A 14 -0.24 -3.12 4.48
C ALA A 14 0.92 -3.16 5.47
N THR A 15 1.62 -4.30 5.51
CA THR A 15 2.70 -4.55 6.46
C THR A 15 4.01 -4.70 5.72
N LEU A 16 4.95 -3.79 6.00
CA LEU A 16 6.34 -3.91 5.59
C LEU A 16 7.13 -4.64 6.68
N ALA A 17 7.55 -5.87 6.37
CA ALA A 17 8.43 -6.68 7.20
C ALA A 17 9.89 -6.24 7.08
N LEU A 18 10.71 -6.60 8.07
CA LEU A 18 12.13 -6.22 8.15
C LEU A 18 12.97 -6.78 6.98
N ASN A 19 12.51 -7.84 6.34
CA ASN A 19 13.14 -8.42 5.15
C ASN A 19 12.75 -7.71 3.84
N GLY A 20 12.04 -6.58 3.91
CA GLY A 20 11.61 -5.80 2.75
C GLY A 20 10.36 -6.33 2.05
N LEU A 21 9.75 -7.41 2.56
CA LEU A 21 8.50 -7.93 2.04
C LEU A 21 7.33 -7.05 2.47
N LEU A 22 6.53 -6.61 1.50
CA LEU A 22 5.26 -5.96 1.71
C LEU A 22 4.14 -6.98 1.60
N ILE A 23 3.29 -7.08 2.62
CA ILE A 23 2.12 -7.95 2.64
C ILE A 23 0.87 -7.09 2.70
N LEU A 24 -0.06 -7.30 1.77
CA LEU A 24 -1.37 -6.65 1.77
C LEU A 24 -2.47 -7.63 2.19
N LYS A 25 -3.31 -7.21 3.12
CA LYS A 25 -4.46 -7.97 3.61
C LYS A 25 -5.75 -7.17 3.48
N GLU A 26 -6.85 -7.90 3.34
CA GLU A 26 -8.22 -7.40 3.56
C GLU A 26 -8.85 -8.21 4.71
N GLY A 27 -9.08 -7.55 5.84
CA GLY A 27 -9.33 -8.23 7.11
C GLY A 27 -8.21 -9.23 7.44
N ASN A 28 -8.56 -10.51 7.61
CA ASN A 28 -7.61 -11.58 7.90
C ASN A 28 -7.06 -12.28 6.64
N ARG A 29 -7.54 -11.93 5.45
CA ARG A 29 -7.16 -12.57 4.19
C ARG A 29 -5.96 -11.86 3.59
N GLU A 30 -4.88 -12.60 3.37
CA GLU A 30 -3.77 -12.13 2.54
C GLU A 30 -4.22 -12.05 1.07
N LEU A 31 -4.09 -10.86 0.48
CA LEU A 31 -4.43 -10.62 -0.92
C LEU A 31 -3.21 -10.78 -1.81
N THR A 32 -2.07 -10.21 -1.40
CA THR A 32 -0.85 -10.23 -2.21
C THR A 32 0.41 -9.97 -1.39
N ARG A 33 1.54 -10.19 -2.06
CA ARG A 33 2.88 -9.85 -1.59
C ARG A 33 3.58 -9.00 -2.65
N GLY A 34 4.36 -8.04 -2.20
CA GLY A 34 5.18 -7.19 -3.04
C GLY A 34 6.38 -6.66 -2.28
N THR A 35 6.90 -5.56 -2.77
CA THR A 35 8.07 -4.86 -2.24
C THR A 35 7.77 -3.38 -2.05
N LEU A 36 8.71 -2.68 -1.43
CA LEU A 36 8.65 -1.22 -1.35
C LEU A 36 8.64 -0.56 -2.74
N CYS A 37 9.30 -1.18 -3.72
CA CYS A 37 9.36 -0.68 -5.09
C CYS A 37 7.98 -0.73 -5.78
N ASP A 38 7.19 -1.77 -5.51
CA ASP A 38 5.82 -1.88 -6.02
C ASP A 38 4.91 -0.80 -5.40
N ALA A 39 5.10 -0.51 -4.12
CA ALA A 39 4.39 0.56 -3.42
C ALA A 39 4.79 1.95 -3.94
N LEU A 40 6.07 2.16 -4.25
CA LEU A 40 6.57 3.37 -4.91
C LEU A 40 5.98 3.52 -6.32
N ALA A 41 5.89 2.44 -7.09
CA ALA A 41 5.27 2.46 -8.42
C ALA A 41 3.79 2.87 -8.33
N ALA A 42 3.04 2.33 -7.37
CA ALA A 42 1.65 2.70 -7.11
C ALA A 42 1.47 4.18 -6.74
N LEU A 43 2.47 4.79 -6.09
CA LEU A 43 2.50 6.22 -5.82
C LEU A 43 2.78 7.04 -7.08
N GLY A 44 3.67 6.56 -7.96
CA GLY A 44 3.98 7.19 -9.25
C GLY A 44 2.79 7.26 -10.21
N GLU A 45 1.80 6.38 -10.08
CA GLU A 45 0.53 6.44 -10.80
C GLU A 45 -0.38 7.60 -10.34
N ARG A 46 0.01 8.33 -9.28
CA ARG A 46 -0.74 9.44 -8.71
C ARG A 46 0.02 10.75 -8.93
N PRO A 47 -0.23 11.47 -10.04
CA PRO A 47 0.53 12.68 -10.38
C PRO A 47 0.40 13.79 -9.32
N GLU A 48 -0.65 13.78 -8.51
CA GLU A 48 -0.87 14.70 -7.37
C GLU A 48 0.13 14.49 -6.21
N MET A 49 0.81 13.34 -6.14
CA MET A 49 1.77 12.97 -5.09
C MET A 49 3.23 13.14 -5.55
N THR A 50 3.49 13.86 -6.64
CA THR A 50 4.83 14.07 -7.23
C THR A 50 5.81 14.86 -6.35
N ASN A 51 5.42 15.29 -5.15
CA ASN A 51 6.36 15.87 -4.20
C ASN A 51 7.31 14.79 -3.66
N LEU A 52 8.59 14.94 -4.00
CA LEU A 52 9.74 14.07 -3.68
C LEU A 52 9.98 13.78 -2.17
N GLN A 53 9.15 14.29 -1.27
CA GLN A 53 9.16 13.96 0.17
C GLN A 53 8.16 12.84 0.49
N THR A 54 8.17 11.77 -0.30
CA THR A 54 7.29 10.63 -0.06
C THR A 54 7.80 9.79 1.11
N THR A 55 6.96 9.57 2.12
CA THR A 55 7.28 8.67 3.22
C THR A 55 6.94 7.22 2.88
N VAL A 56 7.48 6.26 3.64
CA VAL A 56 7.09 4.85 3.48
C VAL A 56 5.60 4.66 3.78
N GLU A 57 5.01 5.46 4.69
CA GLU A 57 3.57 5.41 4.92
C GLU A 57 2.76 5.80 3.68
N ASP A 58 3.20 6.84 2.96
CA ASP A 58 2.52 7.30 1.74
C ASP A 58 2.56 6.23 0.65
N MET A 59 3.70 5.55 0.50
CA MET A 59 3.84 4.42 -0.42
C MET A 59 2.87 3.29 -0.05
N LEU A 60 2.77 2.93 1.23
CA LEU A 60 1.88 1.86 1.68
C LEU A 60 0.40 2.22 1.49
N ARG A 61 0.01 3.46 1.80
CA ARG A 61 -1.36 3.95 1.52
C ARG A 61 -1.65 3.95 0.02
N ALA A 62 -0.70 4.35 -0.81
CA ALA A 62 -0.85 4.28 -2.27
C ALA A 62 -1.02 2.84 -2.76
N TYR A 63 -0.26 1.89 -2.20
CA TYR A 63 -0.38 0.48 -2.51
C TYR A 63 -1.76 -0.10 -2.14
N ILE A 64 -2.27 0.21 -0.93
CA ILE A 64 -3.63 -0.17 -0.51
C ILE A 64 -4.66 0.35 -1.50
N ARG A 65 -4.59 1.65 -1.83
CA ARG A 65 -5.57 2.30 -2.70
C ARG A 65 -5.51 1.80 -4.14
N SER A 66 -4.31 1.49 -4.65
CA SER A 66 -4.16 0.89 -5.98
C SER A 66 -4.89 -0.46 -6.04
N TYR A 67 -4.68 -1.33 -5.05
CA TYR A 67 -5.37 -2.62 -4.99
C TYR A 67 -6.89 -2.49 -4.81
N ALA A 68 -7.33 -1.58 -3.93
CA ALA A 68 -8.74 -1.32 -3.69
C ALA A 68 -9.48 -0.75 -4.90
N ARG A 69 -8.78 -0.19 -5.90
CA ARG A 69 -9.38 0.28 -7.17
C ARG A 69 -9.58 -0.85 -8.19
N VAL A 70 -8.74 -1.88 -8.14
CA VAL A 70 -8.74 -2.98 -9.13
C VAL A 70 -9.75 -4.07 -8.77
N THR A 71 -10.19 -4.14 -7.51
CA THR A 71 -11.11 -5.16 -6.98
C THR A 71 -12.40 -4.55 -6.48
#